data_AF-A0A0U3A2X4-F1
#
_entry.id   AF-A0A0U3A2X4-F1
#
_cell.length_a   1.000
_cell.length_b   1.000
_cell.length_c   1.000
_cell.angle_alpha   90.00
_cell.angle_beta   90.00
_cell.angle_gamma   90.00
#
_symmetry.space_group_name_H-M   'P 1'
#
loop_
_entity.id
_entity.type
_entity.pdbx_description
1 polymer ?
#
loop_
_entity_poly.entity_id
_entity_poly.type
_entity_poly.pdbx_seq_one_letter_code
_entity_poly.pdbx_strand_id
1 'polypeptide(L)'
;GRREEHEEREYYEPVTVDSRDLSDHLRDQVSLLDLTPRQMYLADEFIGNINEDGYLACGLDKILEGVNESVQKAAEETERDLAEVPLYTASEAEAMLGIVQSLDPPGVGARDLRECLMLQLREAGLEHSVPFRLVRDCFDELIAHRWSEISKRFGISPVDVQKAADEIAKLDPKPGLVYSDASDNYIIPDLIVDKIDGKYHVFLNDANLPRLKLSKAYQEIARDKKKFDGENKEFISNKLNSANWMIQAIEQRRQTMLKVMNYIVERQREFFEKGVQFLKPLTLREVAEVINMHESTVSRVTNEKFVQTPRGVLPLKFFFSSGLSTTAGED
;
A
#
# COMPACT_ATOMS: atom_id res chain seq x y z
N GLY A 1 47.67 -1.31 -25.91
CA GLY A 1 46.41 -1.56 -26.62
C GLY A 1 45.63 -2.64 -25.91
N ARG A 2 44.53 -2.26 -25.25
CA ARG A 2 43.31 -3.06 -25.11
C ARG A 2 42.24 -2.10 -24.60
N ARG A 3 41.26 -1.83 -25.46
CA ARG A 3 40.08 -1.04 -25.16
C ARG A 3 39.20 -1.90 -24.25
N GLU A 4 38.80 -1.36 -23.10
CA GLU A 4 37.66 -1.90 -22.35
C GLU A 4 36.42 -1.50 -23.14
N GLU A 5 35.78 -2.49 -23.76
CA GLU A 5 34.46 -2.35 -24.37
C GLU A 5 33.47 -2.11 -23.24
N HIS A 6 33.05 -0.84 -23.10
CA HIS A 6 31.89 -0.48 -22.33
C HIS A 6 30.67 -1.05 -23.06
N GLU A 7 30.16 -2.20 -22.61
CA GLU A 7 28.79 -2.60 -22.93
C GLU A 7 27.85 -1.50 -22.43
N GLU A 8 27.24 -0.77 -23.36
CA GLU A 8 26.06 0.04 -23.09
C GLU A 8 24.97 -0.90 -22.58
N ARG A 9 24.81 -0.99 -21.26
CA ARG A 9 23.61 -1.61 -20.68
C ARG A 9 22.44 -0.71 -21.06
N GLU A 10 21.69 -1.11 -22.08
CA GLU A 10 20.41 -0.54 -22.43
C GLU A 10 19.56 -0.44 -21.15
N TYR A 11 19.24 0.79 -20.78
CA TYR A 11 18.36 1.07 -19.65
C TYR A 11 16.94 0.73 -20.12
N TYR A 12 16.49 -0.50 -19.84
CA TYR A 12 15.09 -0.84 -19.96
C TYR A 12 14.32 -0.03 -18.91
N GLU A 13 13.40 0.82 -19.35
CA GLU A 13 12.36 1.31 -18.45
C GLU A 13 11.68 0.09 -17.84
N PRO A 14 11.63 -0.04 -16.49
CA PRO A 14 10.86 -1.10 -15.88
C PRO A 14 9.42 -0.94 -16.36
N VAL A 15 8.95 -1.93 -17.12
CA VAL A 15 7.54 -2.04 -17.47
C VAL A 15 6.80 -2.06 -16.14
N THR A 16 5.89 -1.10 -15.95
CA THR A 16 4.98 -1.12 -14.80
C THR A 16 4.24 -2.45 -14.88
N VAL A 17 4.53 -3.34 -13.93
CA VAL A 17 3.75 -4.56 -13.76
C VAL A 17 2.39 -4.07 -13.33
N ASP A 18 1.40 -4.25 -14.21
CA ASP A 18 0.01 -3.93 -13.92
C ASP A 18 -0.46 -4.93 -12.86
N SER A 19 -0.41 -4.51 -11.60
CA SER A 19 -0.99 -5.24 -10.48
C SER A 19 -2.50 -5.20 -10.65
N ARG A 20 -3.07 -6.30 -11.15
CA ARG A 20 -4.52 -6.44 -11.29
C ARG A 20 -5.14 -6.49 -9.90
N ASP A 21 -5.99 -5.53 -9.59
CA ASP A 21 -6.73 -5.51 -8.33
C ASP A 21 -8.04 -6.33 -8.42
N LEU A 22 -8.74 -6.46 -7.30
CA LEU A 22 -10.04 -7.14 -7.24
C LEU A 22 -11.06 -6.52 -8.21
N SER A 23 -11.07 -5.19 -8.33
CA SER A 23 -12.04 -4.47 -9.16
C SER A 23 -11.82 -4.78 -10.64
N ASP A 24 -10.57 -4.80 -11.07
CA ASP A 24 -10.16 -5.16 -12.43
C ASP A 24 -10.54 -6.62 -12.73
N HIS A 25 -10.32 -7.52 -11.77
CA HIS A 25 -10.72 -8.92 -11.92
C HIS A 25 -12.25 -9.09 -12.11
N LEU A 26 -13.05 -8.37 -11.33
CA LEU A 26 -14.51 -8.40 -11.44
C LEU A 26 -14.99 -7.73 -12.75
N ARG A 27 -14.36 -6.64 -13.17
CA ARG A 27 -14.65 -5.97 -14.45
C ARG A 27 -14.39 -6.86 -15.64
N ASP A 28 -13.27 -7.58 -15.63
CA ASP A 28 -12.95 -8.58 -16.66
C ASP A 28 -14.08 -9.61 -16.75
N GLN A 29 -14.57 -10.13 -15.63
CA GLN A 29 -15.67 -11.12 -15.63
C GLN A 29 -16.99 -10.54 -16.11
N VAL A 30 -17.37 -9.34 -15.66
CA VAL A 30 -18.59 -8.66 -16.10
C VAL A 30 -18.56 -8.40 -17.60
N SER A 31 -17.39 -8.09 -18.17
CA SER A 31 -17.23 -7.88 -19.62
C SER A 31 -17.46 -9.14 -20.46
N LEU A 32 -17.36 -10.32 -19.84
CA LEU A 32 -17.63 -11.62 -20.48
C LEU A 32 -19.12 -12.00 -20.44
N LEU A 33 -19.95 -11.27 -19.68
CA LEU A 33 -21.38 -11.50 -19.58
C LEU A 33 -22.14 -10.74 -20.68
N ASP A 34 -23.23 -11.33 -21.18
CA ASP A 34 -24.14 -10.69 -22.15
C ASP A 34 -25.04 -9.64 -21.45
N LEU A 35 -24.44 -8.53 -21.00
CA LEU A 35 -25.14 -7.43 -20.35
C LEU A 35 -25.42 -6.27 -21.31
N THR A 36 -26.56 -5.62 -21.13
CA THR A 36 -26.86 -4.37 -21.83
C THR A 36 -25.93 -3.24 -21.36
N PRO A 37 -25.68 -2.19 -22.17
CA PRO A 37 -24.85 -1.05 -21.73
C PRO A 37 -25.33 -0.40 -20.43
N ARG A 38 -26.66 -0.37 -20.21
CA ARG A 38 -27.29 0.09 -18.97
C ARG A 38 -26.93 -0.80 -17.78
N GLN A 39 -27.02 -2.11 -17.96
CA GLN A 39 -26.63 -3.07 -16.91
C GLN A 39 -25.13 -3.04 -16.63
N MET A 40 -24.29 -2.88 -17.66
CA MET A 40 -22.85 -2.80 -17.49
C MET A 40 -22.43 -1.56 -16.69
N TYR A 41 -23.10 -0.42 -16.91
CA TYR A 41 -22.90 0.78 -16.08
C TYR A 41 -23.28 0.54 -14.61
N LEU A 42 -24.42 -0.10 -14.37
CA LEU A 42 -24.84 -0.45 -13.02
C LEU A 42 -23.87 -1.43 -12.35
N ALA A 43 -23.36 -2.42 -13.09
CA ALA A 43 -22.38 -3.39 -12.62
C ALA A 43 -21.06 -2.72 -12.21
N ASP A 44 -20.57 -1.78 -13.02
CA ASP A 44 -19.35 -1.03 -12.72
C ASP A 44 -19.49 -0.21 -11.44
N GLU A 45 -20.66 0.40 -11.21
CA GLU A 45 -20.91 1.09 -9.93
C GLU A 45 -20.90 0.12 -8.74
N PHE A 46 -21.52 -1.05 -8.88
CA PHE A 46 -21.48 -2.06 -7.82
C PHE A 46 -20.04 -2.50 -7.53
N ILE A 47 -19.25 -2.77 -8.57
CA ILE A 47 -17.83 -3.14 -8.43
C ILE A 47 -17.04 -2.02 -7.74
N GLY A 48 -17.26 -0.76 -8.11
CA GLY A 48 -16.62 0.39 -7.47
C GLY A 48 -16.99 0.60 -6.00
N ASN A 49 -18.09 -0.01 -5.54
CA ASN A 49 -18.53 0.02 -4.14
C ASN A 49 -18.14 -1.24 -3.35
N ILE A 50 -17.33 -2.14 -3.93
CA ILE A 50 -16.78 -3.31 -3.23
C ILE A 50 -15.43 -2.94 -2.60
N ASN A 51 -15.26 -3.24 -1.32
CA ASN A 51 -14.01 -3.05 -0.61
C ASN A 51 -12.98 -4.14 -0.97
N GLU A 52 -11.71 -3.91 -0.62
CA GLU A 52 -10.62 -4.89 -0.80
C GLU A 52 -10.86 -6.24 -0.12
N ASP A 53 -11.69 -6.29 0.93
CA ASP A 53 -12.05 -7.54 1.61
C ASP A 53 -13.19 -8.32 0.93
N GLY A 54 -13.77 -7.76 -0.14
CA GLY A 54 -14.81 -8.37 -0.97
C GLY A 54 -16.24 -8.03 -0.55
N TYR A 55 -16.44 -7.19 0.48
CA TYR A 55 -17.77 -6.77 0.95
C TYR A 55 -18.25 -5.48 0.28
N LEU A 56 -19.57 -5.31 0.19
CA LEU A 56 -20.16 -4.03 -0.20
C LEU A 56 -19.91 -2.97 0.87
N ALA A 57 -19.30 -1.86 0.48
CA ALA A 57 -18.99 -0.73 1.35
C ALA A 57 -20.24 0.04 1.79
N CYS A 58 -21.28 0.06 0.96
CA CYS A 58 -22.52 0.76 1.24
C CYS A 58 -23.77 -0.06 0.88
N GLY A 59 -24.90 0.30 1.48
CA GLY A 59 -26.17 -0.35 1.23
C GLY A 59 -26.73 -0.05 -0.17
N LEU A 60 -27.57 -0.95 -0.67
CA LEU A 60 -28.15 -0.88 -2.01
C LEU A 60 -28.88 0.44 -2.30
N ASP A 61 -29.55 1.03 -1.29
CA ASP A 61 -30.22 2.33 -1.41
C ASP A 61 -29.24 3.46 -1.79
N LYS A 62 -28.04 3.47 -1.18
CA LYS A 62 -27.02 4.50 -1.45
C LYS A 62 -26.39 4.33 -2.82
N ILE A 63 -26.14 3.10 -3.23
CA ILE A 63 -25.65 2.80 -4.59
C ILE A 63 -26.68 3.32 -5.60
N LEU A 64 -27.96 3.00 -5.39
CA LEU A 64 -29.05 3.42 -6.28
C LEU A 64 -29.20 4.95 -6.34
N GLU A 65 -29.12 5.64 -5.20
CA GLU A 65 -29.09 7.12 -5.15
C GLU A 65 -27.91 7.67 -5.97
N GLY A 66 -26.70 7.15 -5.77
CA GLY A 66 -25.49 7.59 -6.47
C GLY A 66 -25.57 7.42 -7.99
N VAL A 67 -26.04 6.25 -8.45
CA VAL A 67 -26.22 5.98 -9.89
C VAL A 67 -27.28 6.91 -10.48
N ASN A 68 -28.40 7.09 -9.78
CA ASN A 68 -29.50 7.93 -10.27
C ASN A 68 -29.12 9.41 -10.32
N GLU A 69 -28.35 9.92 -9.35
CA GLU A 69 -27.79 11.27 -9.41
C GLU A 69 -26.85 11.45 -10.60
N SER A 70 -25.99 10.48 -10.88
CA SER A 70 -25.09 10.51 -12.04
C SER A 70 -25.86 10.50 -13.36
N VAL A 71 -26.93 9.69 -13.46
CA VAL A 71 -27.82 9.67 -14.64
C VAL A 71 -28.54 11.01 -14.81
N GLN A 72 -29.05 11.60 -13.72
CA GLN A 72 -29.72 12.90 -13.76
C GLN A 72 -28.79 14.00 -14.26
N LYS A 73 -27.57 14.09 -13.72
CA LYS A 73 -26.56 15.06 -14.15
C LYS A 73 -26.21 14.91 -15.64
N ALA A 74 -26.02 13.68 -16.10
CA ALA A 74 -25.73 13.41 -17.51
C ALA A 74 -26.91 13.79 -18.44
N ALA A 75 -28.15 13.59 -17.99
CA ALA A 75 -29.35 14.01 -18.73
C ALA A 75 -29.46 15.54 -18.83
N GLU A 76 -29.19 16.25 -17.73
CA GLU A 76 -29.15 17.72 -17.68
C GLU A 76 -28.07 18.31 -18.60
N GLU A 77 -26.87 17.72 -18.63
CA GLU A 77 -25.75 18.16 -19.48
C GLU A 77 -25.99 17.91 -20.99
N THR A 78 -26.77 16.87 -21.33
CA THR A 78 -27.00 16.47 -22.73
C THR A 78 -28.33 16.99 -23.28
N GLU A 79 -29.09 17.78 -22.50
CA GLU A 79 -30.47 18.21 -22.79
C GLU A 79 -31.39 17.05 -23.22
N ARG A 80 -31.13 15.83 -22.74
CA ARG A 80 -31.93 14.65 -23.06
C ARG A 80 -33.05 14.49 -22.05
N ASP A 81 -34.23 14.14 -22.53
CA ASP A 81 -35.40 13.97 -21.68
C ASP A 81 -35.22 12.72 -20.79
N LEU A 82 -35.56 12.81 -19.50
CA LEU A 82 -35.47 11.67 -18.55
C LEU A 82 -36.40 10.51 -18.95
N ALA A 83 -37.33 10.75 -19.89
CA ALA A 83 -38.13 9.72 -20.54
C ALA A 83 -37.33 8.81 -21.48
N GLU A 84 -36.20 9.28 -22.03
CA GLU A 84 -35.31 8.48 -22.88
C GLU A 84 -34.27 7.67 -22.08
N VAL A 85 -33.92 8.15 -20.88
CA VAL A 85 -32.99 7.47 -19.96
C VAL A 85 -33.64 7.35 -18.57
N PRO A 86 -34.48 6.34 -18.33
CA PRO A 86 -35.19 6.20 -17.06
C PRO A 86 -34.22 5.95 -15.92
N LEU A 87 -34.55 6.42 -14.72
CA LEU A 87 -33.79 6.12 -13.50
C LEU A 87 -33.78 4.62 -13.21
N TYR A 88 -32.74 4.15 -12.52
CA TYR A 88 -32.64 2.78 -12.05
C TYR A 88 -33.61 2.52 -10.90
N THR A 89 -34.27 1.37 -10.97
CA THR A 89 -35.21 0.90 -9.96
C THR A 89 -34.54 -0.03 -8.96
N ALA A 90 -35.12 -0.15 -7.75
CA ALA A 90 -34.61 -1.07 -6.74
C ALA A 90 -34.56 -2.52 -7.23
N SER A 91 -35.53 -2.92 -8.07
CA SER A 91 -35.55 -4.26 -8.66
C SER A 91 -34.40 -4.50 -9.65
N GLU A 92 -34.00 -3.49 -10.43
CA GLU A 92 -32.81 -3.60 -11.30
C GLU A 92 -31.53 -3.71 -10.48
N ALA A 93 -31.43 -2.95 -9.38
CA ALA A 93 -30.29 -3.00 -8.48
C ALA A 93 -30.18 -4.35 -7.75
N GLU A 94 -31.28 -4.93 -7.28
CA GLU A 94 -31.28 -6.28 -6.68
C GLU A 94 -30.89 -7.37 -7.68
N ALA A 95 -31.41 -7.28 -8.91
CA ALA A 95 -31.03 -8.20 -9.97
C ALA A 95 -29.54 -8.10 -10.30
N MET A 96 -29.00 -6.87 -10.38
CA MET A 96 -27.58 -6.67 -10.63
C MET A 96 -26.71 -7.16 -9.48
N LEU A 97 -27.13 -6.92 -8.23
CA LEU A 97 -26.43 -7.44 -7.07
C LEU A 97 -26.34 -8.97 -7.13
N GLY A 98 -27.42 -9.66 -7.50
CA GLY A 98 -27.39 -11.12 -7.67
C GLY A 98 -26.41 -11.59 -8.74
N ILE A 99 -26.23 -10.83 -9.82
CA ILE A 99 -25.22 -11.10 -10.85
C ILE A 99 -23.81 -10.90 -10.28
N VAL A 100 -23.56 -9.77 -9.61
CA VAL A 100 -22.25 -9.46 -9.00
C VAL A 100 -21.88 -10.51 -7.94
N GLN A 101 -22.84 -10.96 -7.14
CA GLN A 101 -22.66 -12.01 -6.13
C GLN A 101 -22.43 -13.41 -6.72
N SER A 102 -22.63 -13.60 -8.03
CA SER A 102 -22.32 -14.86 -8.74
C SER A 102 -20.94 -14.88 -9.41
N LEU A 103 -20.19 -13.78 -9.29
CA LEU A 103 -18.82 -13.68 -9.81
C LEU A 103 -17.83 -14.41 -8.91
N ASP A 104 -16.63 -14.67 -9.45
CA ASP A 104 -15.48 -15.17 -8.69
C ASP A 104 -14.69 -13.99 -8.08
N PRO A 105 -14.21 -14.06 -6.82
CA PRO A 105 -14.32 -15.17 -5.88
C PRO A 105 -15.70 -15.29 -5.22
N PRO A 106 -16.16 -16.52 -4.88
CA PRO A 106 -17.48 -16.72 -4.29
C PRO A 106 -17.59 -16.00 -2.93
N GLY A 107 -18.73 -15.33 -2.71
CA GLY A 107 -18.96 -14.49 -1.54
C GLY A 107 -18.58 -13.02 -1.72
N VAL A 108 -18.04 -12.63 -2.89
CA VAL A 108 -17.86 -11.22 -3.26
C VAL A 108 -19.20 -10.50 -3.39
N GLY A 109 -19.23 -9.21 -3.04
CA GLY A 109 -20.46 -8.41 -3.07
C GLY A 109 -21.46 -8.76 -1.97
N ALA A 110 -21.04 -9.49 -0.93
CA ALA A 110 -21.86 -9.74 0.25
C ALA A 110 -22.03 -8.45 1.08
N ARG A 111 -23.20 -8.29 1.72
CA ARG A 111 -23.49 -7.18 2.63
C ARG A 111 -22.99 -7.47 4.04
N ASP A 112 -22.94 -8.74 4.42
CA ASP A 112 -22.43 -9.18 5.72
C ASP A 112 -21.76 -10.58 5.64
N LEU A 113 -21.08 -10.97 6.72
CA LEU A 113 -20.39 -12.26 6.80
C LEU A 113 -21.35 -13.45 6.62
N ARG A 114 -22.59 -13.32 7.09
CA ARG A 114 -23.60 -14.38 6.96
C ARG A 114 -23.91 -14.63 5.49
N GLU A 115 -24.17 -13.57 4.74
CA GLU A 115 -24.42 -13.61 3.30
C GLU A 115 -23.20 -14.13 2.53
N CYS A 116 -22.00 -13.67 2.87
CA CYS A 116 -20.74 -14.15 2.27
C CYS A 116 -20.60 -15.68 2.37
N LEU A 117 -20.77 -16.24 3.57
CA LEU A 117 -20.70 -17.68 3.79
C LEU A 117 -21.84 -18.44 3.09
N MET A 118 -23.05 -17.87 3.05
CA MET A 118 -24.17 -18.48 2.31
C MET A 118 -23.92 -18.53 0.80
N LEU A 119 -23.35 -17.47 0.22
CA LEU A 119 -22.98 -17.42 -1.19
C LEU A 119 -21.93 -18.49 -1.53
N GLN A 120 -20.89 -18.63 -0.70
CA GLN A 120 -19.87 -19.67 -0.88
C GLN A 120 -20.45 -21.08 -0.77
N LEU A 121 -21.35 -21.31 0.19
CA LEU A 121 -22.02 -22.61 0.32
C LEU A 121 -22.96 -22.91 -0.85
N ARG A 122 -23.62 -21.89 -1.42
CA ARG A 122 -24.47 -22.06 -2.61
C ARG A 122 -23.63 -22.46 -3.81
N GLU A 123 -22.51 -21.78 -4.05
CA GLU A 123 -21.60 -22.09 -5.16
C GLU A 123 -20.99 -23.50 -5.02
N ALA A 124 -20.68 -23.92 -3.80
CA ALA A 124 -20.24 -25.29 -3.51
C ALA A 124 -21.34 -26.37 -3.68
N GLY A 125 -22.57 -26.00 -4.08
CA GLY A 125 -23.70 -26.92 -4.21
C GLY A 125 -24.25 -27.43 -2.87
N LEU A 126 -23.94 -26.74 -1.77
CA LEU A 126 -24.29 -27.12 -0.40
C LEU A 126 -25.52 -26.37 0.14
N GLU A 127 -26.34 -25.75 -0.72
CA GLU A 127 -27.53 -24.97 -0.33
C GLU A 127 -28.56 -25.78 0.49
N HIS A 128 -28.63 -27.10 0.28
CA HIS A 128 -29.53 -27.99 1.03
C HIS A 128 -28.86 -28.71 2.22
N SER A 129 -27.60 -28.37 2.50
CA SER A 129 -26.81 -29.01 3.55
C SER A 129 -27.14 -28.46 4.95
N VAL A 130 -26.71 -29.18 5.98
CA VAL A 130 -26.78 -28.71 7.37
C VAL A 130 -25.97 -27.41 7.56
N PRO A 131 -24.71 -27.29 7.09
CA PRO A 131 -23.95 -26.03 7.11
C PRO A 131 -24.73 -24.80 6.65
N PHE A 132 -25.39 -24.87 5.49
CA PHE A 132 -26.15 -23.74 4.94
C PHE A 132 -27.30 -23.32 5.87
N ARG A 133 -28.03 -24.29 6.41
CA ARG A 133 -29.12 -24.04 7.36
C ARG A 133 -28.63 -23.45 8.68
N LEU A 134 -27.45 -23.86 9.14
CA LEU A 134 -26.82 -23.31 10.34
C LEU A 134 -26.49 -21.83 10.16
N VAL A 135 -25.84 -21.48 9.04
CA VAL A 135 -25.51 -20.07 8.72
C VAL A 135 -26.78 -19.24 8.54
N ARG A 136 -27.82 -19.78 7.90
CA ARG A 136 -29.07 -19.05 7.67
C ARG A 136 -29.88 -18.79 8.94
N ASP A 137 -30.13 -19.83 9.74
CA ASP A 137 -31.12 -19.79 10.82
C ASP A 137 -30.53 -19.65 12.23
N CYS A 138 -29.24 -19.95 12.41
CA CYS A 138 -28.57 -20.04 13.72
C CYS A 138 -27.15 -19.45 13.73
N PHE A 139 -26.92 -18.38 12.98
CA PHE A 139 -25.61 -17.75 12.86
C PHE A 139 -25.06 -17.23 14.20
N ASP A 140 -25.91 -16.59 15.01
CA ASP A 140 -25.49 -15.98 16.27
C ASP A 140 -25.13 -17.05 17.31
N GLU A 141 -25.88 -18.17 17.33
CA GLU A 141 -25.57 -19.34 18.14
C GLU A 141 -24.32 -20.07 17.65
N LEU A 142 -24.07 -20.09 16.33
CA LEU A 142 -22.88 -20.67 15.71
C LEU A 142 -21.62 -19.92 16.17
N ILE A 143 -21.63 -18.59 16.06
CA ILE A 143 -20.54 -17.72 16.53
C ILE A 143 -20.32 -17.87 18.04
N ALA A 144 -21.39 -18.01 18.81
CA ALA A 144 -21.30 -18.18 20.26
C ALA A 144 -20.96 -19.62 20.70
N HIS A 145 -20.65 -20.54 19.77
CA HIS A 145 -20.36 -21.95 20.05
C HIS A 145 -21.45 -22.67 20.87
N ARG A 146 -22.73 -22.27 20.73
CA ARG A 146 -23.87 -22.84 21.49
C ARG A 146 -24.41 -24.12 20.86
N TRP A 147 -23.58 -25.15 20.74
CA TRP A 147 -23.89 -26.42 20.06
C TRP A 147 -25.14 -27.14 20.57
N SER A 148 -25.36 -27.11 21.88
CA SER A 148 -26.51 -27.75 22.52
C SER A 148 -27.84 -27.11 22.14
N GLU A 149 -27.86 -25.80 21.89
CA GLU A 149 -29.05 -25.05 21.50
C GLU A 149 -29.42 -25.33 20.03
N ILE A 150 -28.39 -25.31 19.16
CA ILE A 150 -28.50 -25.66 17.75
C ILE A 150 -28.97 -27.12 17.58
N SER A 151 -28.36 -28.04 18.33
CA SER A 151 -28.71 -29.48 18.31
C SER A 151 -30.19 -29.70 18.62
N LYS A 152 -30.73 -29.03 19.65
CA LYS A 152 -32.16 -29.10 20.01
C LYS A 152 -33.06 -28.51 18.93
N ARG A 153 -32.66 -27.40 18.32
CA ARG A 153 -33.45 -26.68 17.30
C ARG A 153 -33.55 -27.45 15.98
N PHE A 154 -32.47 -28.12 15.57
CA PHE A 154 -32.42 -28.88 14.32
C PHE A 154 -32.68 -30.38 14.48
N GLY A 155 -32.75 -30.89 15.71
CA GLY A 155 -32.97 -32.30 15.99
C GLY A 155 -31.79 -33.20 15.56
N ILE A 156 -30.58 -32.64 15.48
CA ILE A 156 -29.34 -33.34 15.08
C ILE A 156 -28.40 -33.48 16.28
N SER A 157 -27.48 -34.44 16.24
CA SER A 157 -26.55 -34.65 17.35
C SER A 157 -25.57 -33.47 17.49
N PRO A 158 -25.09 -33.16 18.71
CA PRO A 158 -24.06 -32.13 18.90
C PRO A 158 -22.77 -32.39 18.10
N VAL A 159 -22.45 -33.67 17.85
CA VAL A 159 -21.31 -34.07 17.04
C VAL A 159 -21.50 -33.69 15.57
N ASP A 160 -22.72 -33.83 15.04
CA ASP A 160 -23.02 -33.44 13.66
C ASP A 160 -23.10 -31.92 13.50
N VAL A 161 -23.53 -31.19 14.54
CA VAL A 161 -23.43 -29.72 14.59
C VAL A 161 -21.97 -29.29 14.51
N GLN A 162 -21.08 -29.91 15.31
CA GLN A 162 -19.66 -29.59 15.30
C GLN A 162 -19.04 -29.86 13.93
N LYS A 163 -19.32 -31.02 13.31
CA LYS A 163 -18.83 -31.31 11.96
C LYS A 163 -19.29 -30.27 10.93
N ALA A 164 -20.55 -29.84 11.00
CA ALA A 164 -21.06 -28.81 10.11
C ALA A 164 -20.40 -27.44 10.36
N ALA A 165 -20.09 -27.10 11.62
CA ALA A 165 -19.33 -25.91 11.96
C ALA A 165 -17.88 -25.98 11.45
N ASP A 166 -17.24 -27.16 11.52
CA ASP A 166 -15.89 -27.39 11.01
C ASP A 166 -15.84 -27.25 9.48
N GLU A 167 -16.90 -27.63 8.75
CA GLU A 167 -17.01 -27.36 7.31
C GLU A 167 -17.17 -25.86 7.01
N ILE A 168 -17.98 -25.14 7.78
CA ILE A 168 -18.12 -23.66 7.64
C ILE A 168 -16.78 -22.97 7.90
N ALA A 169 -15.99 -23.47 8.87
CA ALA A 169 -14.70 -22.90 9.22
C ALA A 169 -13.62 -23.01 8.12
N LYS A 170 -13.85 -23.82 7.07
CA LYS A 170 -12.95 -23.92 5.92
C LYS A 170 -13.22 -22.85 4.85
N LEU A 171 -14.36 -22.17 4.93
CA LEU A 171 -14.75 -21.11 4.01
C LEU A 171 -13.93 -19.84 4.24
N ASP A 172 -13.83 -18.98 3.23
CA ASP A 172 -13.04 -17.77 3.31
C ASP A 172 -13.93 -16.58 3.76
N PRO A 173 -13.76 -16.03 4.97
CA PRO A 173 -14.55 -14.90 5.41
C PRO A 173 -14.21 -13.59 4.67
N LYS A 174 -13.14 -13.51 3.87
CA LYS A 174 -12.70 -12.30 3.16
C LYS A 174 -12.16 -12.64 1.76
N PRO A 175 -13.05 -13.03 0.83
CA PRO A 175 -12.65 -13.55 -0.47
C PRO A 175 -11.87 -12.53 -1.33
N GLY A 176 -12.05 -11.22 -1.11
CA GLY A 176 -11.35 -10.17 -1.85
C GLY A 176 -9.84 -10.10 -1.58
N LEU A 177 -9.36 -10.59 -0.43
CA LEU A 177 -7.95 -10.45 -0.03
C LEU A 177 -6.98 -11.26 -0.90
N VAL A 178 -7.48 -12.25 -1.66
CA VAL A 178 -6.67 -12.99 -2.63
C VAL A 178 -6.17 -12.09 -3.76
N TYR A 179 -6.94 -11.04 -4.07
CA TYR A 179 -6.69 -10.05 -5.13
C TYR A 179 -6.25 -8.70 -4.58
N SER A 180 -6.30 -8.49 -3.27
CA SER A 180 -5.54 -7.40 -2.67
C SER A 180 -4.08 -7.75 -2.85
N ASP A 181 -3.40 -7.06 -3.76
CA ASP A 181 -1.96 -6.93 -3.64
C ASP A 181 -1.74 -6.27 -2.29
N ALA A 182 -1.42 -7.09 -1.28
CA ALA A 182 -0.48 -6.68 -0.28
C ALA A 182 0.77 -6.31 -1.08
N SER A 183 0.80 -5.08 -1.59
CA SER A 183 2.00 -4.32 -1.62
C SER A 183 2.45 -4.31 -0.16
N ASP A 184 3.15 -5.38 0.23
CA ASP A 184 4.24 -5.31 1.16
C ASP A 184 5.02 -4.11 0.62
N ASN A 185 4.72 -2.94 1.17
CA ASN A 185 5.41 -1.72 0.86
C ASN A 185 6.79 -1.97 1.44
N TYR A 186 7.63 -2.68 0.68
CA TYR A 186 9.01 -2.95 1.02
C TYR A 186 9.67 -1.60 1.04
N ILE A 187 9.74 -1.02 2.24
CA ILE A 187 10.43 0.23 2.45
C ILE A 187 11.89 -0.06 2.16
N ILE A 188 12.35 0.39 0.99
CA ILE A 188 13.76 0.31 0.64
C ILE A 188 14.49 1.31 1.54
N PRO A 189 15.35 0.85 2.46
CA PRO A 189 16.02 1.71 3.41
C PRO A 189 17.06 2.57 2.70
N ASP A 190 17.28 3.81 3.16
CA ASP A 190 18.35 4.68 2.66
C ASP A 190 19.70 4.34 3.31
N LEU A 191 19.68 3.80 4.52
CA LEU A 191 20.84 3.45 5.33
C LEU A 191 20.75 2.00 5.81
N ILE A 192 21.89 1.35 5.98
CA ILE A 192 22.01 -0.01 6.50
C ILE A 192 22.97 0.02 7.68
N VAL A 193 22.59 -0.58 8.80
CA VAL A 193 23.41 -0.73 10.00
C VAL A 193 23.69 -2.20 10.23
N ASP A 194 24.95 -2.59 10.11
CA ASP A 194 25.40 -3.97 10.31
C ASP A 194 26.44 -4.07 11.42
N LYS A 195 26.47 -5.22 12.09
CA LYS A 195 27.46 -5.54 13.12
C LYS A 195 28.57 -6.40 12.52
N ILE A 196 29.75 -5.82 12.33
CA ILE A 196 30.95 -6.47 11.79
C ILE A 196 32.02 -6.45 12.88
N ASP A 197 32.62 -7.60 13.20
CA ASP A 197 33.66 -7.73 14.24
C ASP A 197 33.28 -7.12 15.60
N GLY A 198 32.01 -7.23 15.97
CA GLY A 198 31.47 -6.69 17.22
C GLY A 198 31.22 -5.17 17.22
N LYS A 199 31.49 -4.47 16.12
CA LYS A 199 31.24 -3.02 15.96
C LYS A 199 30.12 -2.78 14.96
N TYR A 200 29.31 -1.76 15.22
CA TYR A 200 28.27 -1.33 14.28
C TYR A 200 28.86 -0.41 13.22
N HIS A 201 28.59 -0.73 11.95
CA HIS A 201 28.98 0.05 10.79
C HIS A 201 27.74 0.52 10.05
N VAL A 202 27.76 1.78 9.62
CA VAL A 202 26.68 2.41 8.86
C VAL A 202 27.07 2.54 7.40
N PHE A 203 26.22 2.04 6.51
CA PHE A 203 26.37 2.10 5.07
C PHE A 203 25.20 2.85 4.44
N LEU A 204 25.42 3.48 3.30
CA LEU A 204 24.34 3.99 2.45
C LEU A 204 23.86 2.88 1.52
N ASN A 205 22.55 2.78 1.35
CA ASN A 205 21.97 1.90 0.35
C ASN A 205 22.02 2.58 -1.02
N ASP A 206 23.12 2.37 -1.74
CA ASP A 206 23.40 3.02 -3.02
C ASP A 206 22.63 2.41 -4.22
N ALA A 207 21.75 1.43 -3.99
CA ALA A 207 21.07 0.70 -5.05
C ALA A 207 20.27 1.59 -6.01
N ASN A 208 19.73 2.72 -5.53
CA ASN A 208 18.78 3.55 -6.28
C ASN A 208 19.32 4.90 -6.76
N LEU A 209 20.60 5.25 -6.50
CA LEU A 209 21.16 6.53 -6.99
C LEU A 209 22.23 6.31 -8.08
N PRO A 210 22.00 6.78 -9.32
CA PRO A 210 23.02 6.74 -10.34
C PRO A 210 24.22 7.62 -9.96
N ARG A 211 25.44 7.14 -10.23
CA ARG A 211 26.66 7.93 -10.01
C ARG A 211 26.71 9.09 -10.98
N LEU A 212 26.31 10.27 -10.52
CA LEU A 212 26.35 11.50 -11.32
C LEU A 212 27.81 11.87 -11.64
N LYS A 213 28.11 12.01 -12.93
CA LYS A 213 29.39 12.49 -13.44
C LYS A 213 29.15 13.59 -14.46
N LEU A 214 30.00 14.61 -14.44
CA LEU A 214 30.00 15.62 -15.48
C LEU A 214 30.64 15.07 -16.76
N SER A 215 30.04 15.36 -17.90
CA SER A 215 30.58 14.99 -19.20
C SER A 215 31.90 15.74 -19.47
N LYS A 216 32.93 14.98 -19.87
CA LYS A 216 34.28 15.50 -20.15
C LYS A 216 34.27 16.53 -21.28
N ALA A 217 33.43 16.35 -22.29
CA ALA A 217 33.33 17.25 -23.44
C ALA A 217 33.00 18.70 -23.01
N TYR A 218 32.03 18.87 -22.10
CA TYR A 218 31.68 20.20 -21.59
C TYR A 218 32.72 20.76 -20.62
N GLN A 219 33.41 19.92 -19.86
CA GLN A 219 34.54 20.35 -19.02
C GLN A 219 35.71 20.89 -19.85
N GLU A 220 36.01 20.26 -21.00
CA GLU A 220 37.03 20.71 -21.93
C GLU A 220 36.61 22.02 -22.62
N ILE A 221 35.35 22.13 -23.06
CA ILE A 221 34.80 23.36 -23.66
C ILE A 221 34.85 24.54 -22.69
N ALA A 222 34.57 24.33 -21.39
CA ALA A 222 34.68 25.37 -20.38
C ALA A 222 36.14 25.81 -20.11
N ARG A 223 37.11 24.90 -20.32
CA ARG A 223 38.55 25.19 -20.15
C ARG A 223 39.16 25.85 -21.38
N ASP A 224 38.68 25.51 -22.58
CA ASP A 224 39.26 25.94 -23.85
C ASP A 224 38.71 27.30 -24.28
N LYS A 225 39.40 28.38 -23.88
CA LYS A 225 38.95 29.78 -24.06
C LYS A 225 38.77 30.25 -25.50
N LYS A 226 39.16 29.45 -26.52
CA LYS A 226 39.27 29.87 -27.93
C LYS A 226 38.20 29.32 -28.87
N LYS A 227 37.32 28.40 -28.45
CA LYS A 227 36.43 27.68 -29.38
C LYS A 227 34.99 28.20 -29.51
N PHE A 228 34.51 29.09 -28.65
CA PHE A 228 33.16 29.67 -28.73
C PHE A 228 33.11 31.13 -28.24
N ASP A 229 32.26 31.92 -28.91
CA ASP A 229 32.07 33.36 -28.69
C ASP A 229 31.02 33.66 -27.58
N GLY A 230 31.23 34.77 -26.89
CA GLY A 230 30.44 35.39 -25.80
C GLY A 230 29.32 34.59 -25.11
N GLU A 231 28.08 34.74 -25.60
CA GLU A 231 26.85 34.38 -24.89
C GLU A 231 26.69 32.86 -24.65
N ASN A 232 27.08 32.03 -25.62
CA ASN A 232 26.98 30.56 -25.49
C ASN A 232 27.95 30.00 -24.44
N LYS A 233 29.08 30.67 -24.24
CA LYS A 233 30.09 30.27 -23.24
C LYS A 233 29.64 30.57 -21.82
N GLU A 234 29.07 31.75 -21.59
CA GLU A 234 28.57 32.15 -20.28
C GLU A 234 27.41 31.24 -19.86
N PHE A 235 26.53 30.89 -20.80
CA PHE A 235 25.47 29.92 -20.58
C PHE A 235 26.00 28.53 -20.18
N ILE A 236 26.96 27.97 -20.92
CA ILE A 236 27.56 26.65 -20.61
C ILE A 236 28.29 26.67 -19.28
N SER A 237 29.06 27.72 -18.99
CA SER A 237 29.76 27.89 -17.71
C SER A 237 28.79 27.93 -16.53
N ASN A 238 27.69 28.68 -16.66
CA ASN A 238 26.65 28.76 -15.63
C ASN A 238 25.98 27.40 -15.40
N LYS A 239 25.64 26.67 -16.47
CA LYS A 239 25.05 25.31 -16.35
C LYS A 239 26.02 24.31 -15.71
N LEU A 240 27.32 24.38 -16.02
CA LEU A 240 28.33 23.54 -15.38
C LEU A 240 28.52 23.87 -13.90
N ASN A 241 28.47 25.15 -13.53
CA ASN A 241 28.53 25.57 -12.12
C ASN A 241 27.30 25.08 -11.36
N SER A 242 26.10 25.20 -11.93
CA SER A 242 24.87 24.64 -11.35
C SER A 242 24.94 23.12 -11.19
N ALA A 243 25.46 22.40 -12.20
CA ALA A 243 25.61 20.96 -12.13
C ALA A 243 26.66 20.51 -11.08
N ASN A 244 27.80 21.21 -10.98
CA ASN A 244 28.78 20.98 -9.92
C ASN A 244 28.18 21.21 -8.53
N TRP A 245 27.45 22.31 -8.37
CA TRP A 245 26.78 22.62 -7.11
C TRP A 245 25.76 21.54 -6.72
N MET A 246 24.97 21.04 -7.68
CA MET A 246 24.02 19.97 -7.45
C MET A 246 24.70 18.67 -7.00
N ILE A 247 25.79 18.27 -7.67
CA ILE A 247 26.57 17.08 -7.29
C ILE A 247 27.15 17.24 -5.88
N GLN A 248 27.72 18.41 -5.56
CA GLN A 248 28.24 18.71 -4.24
C GLN A 248 27.14 18.70 -3.16
N ALA A 249 25.97 19.25 -3.46
CA ALA A 249 24.84 19.27 -2.52
C ALA A 249 24.34 17.84 -2.21
N ILE A 250 24.28 16.96 -3.21
CA ILE A 250 23.93 15.54 -3.02
C ILE A 250 24.98 14.85 -2.14
N GLU A 251 26.26 15.04 -2.45
CA GLU A 251 27.34 14.44 -1.67
C GLU A 251 27.36 14.95 -0.22
N GLN A 252 27.13 16.25 -0.01
CA GLN A 252 26.98 16.83 1.32
C GLN A 252 25.80 16.23 2.09
N ARG A 253 24.65 16.00 1.42
CA ARG A 253 23.49 15.34 2.04
C ARG A 253 23.83 13.91 2.46
N ARG A 254 24.53 13.15 1.63
CA ARG A 254 24.98 11.78 1.93
C ARG A 254 25.91 11.74 3.14
N GLN A 255 26.92 12.60 3.16
CA GLN A 255 27.84 12.71 4.29
C GLN A 255 27.13 13.12 5.57
N THR A 256 26.19 14.05 5.49
CA THR A 256 25.39 14.47 6.65
C THR A 256 24.55 13.31 7.19
N MET A 257 23.89 12.56 6.31
CA MET A 257 23.06 11.41 6.69
C MET A 257 23.89 10.32 7.38
N LEU A 258 25.07 10.00 6.84
CA LEU A 258 26.02 9.09 7.48
C LEU A 258 26.49 9.58 8.84
N LYS A 259 26.85 10.86 8.98
CA LYS A 259 27.29 11.44 10.26
C LYS A 259 26.20 11.35 11.32
N VAL A 260 24.97 11.72 10.97
CA VAL A 260 23.80 11.63 11.85
C VAL A 260 23.59 10.20 12.31
N MET A 261 23.57 9.24 11.39
CA MET A 261 23.30 7.85 11.73
C MET A 261 24.44 7.20 12.55
N ASN A 262 25.71 7.52 12.26
CA ASN A 262 26.83 7.06 13.07
C ASN A 262 26.71 7.55 14.52
N TYR A 263 26.33 8.81 14.72
CA TYR A 263 26.11 9.36 16.06
C TYR A 263 24.93 8.67 16.77
N ILE A 264 23.81 8.43 16.06
CA ILE A 264 22.67 7.68 16.59
C ILE A 264 23.11 6.28 17.05
N VAL A 265 23.85 5.54 16.22
CA VAL A 265 24.34 4.19 16.54
C VAL A 265 25.25 4.21 17.77
N GLU A 266 26.14 5.21 17.89
CA GLU A 266 27.02 5.34 19.03
C GLU A 266 26.28 5.68 20.34
N ARG A 267 25.29 6.57 20.27
CA ARG A 267 24.48 6.97 21.42
C ARG A 267 23.51 5.88 21.86
N GLN A 268 22.97 5.12 20.90
CA GLN A 268 21.90 4.14 21.07
C GLN A 268 22.41 2.68 21.05
N ARG A 269 23.69 2.41 21.37
CA ARG A 269 24.24 1.04 21.33
C ARG A 269 23.40 0.01 22.08
N GLU A 270 22.86 0.38 23.25
CA GLU A 270 22.02 -0.52 24.05
C GLU A 270 20.70 -0.89 23.36
N PHE A 271 20.12 0.02 22.56
CA PHE A 271 18.96 -0.28 21.74
C PHE A 271 19.27 -1.34 20.68
N PHE A 272 20.41 -1.21 19.98
CA PHE A 272 20.81 -2.17 18.95
C PHE A 272 21.12 -3.55 19.53
N GLU A 273 21.61 -3.63 20.77
CA GLU A 273 21.94 -4.89 21.45
C GLU A 273 20.75 -5.55 22.17
N LYS A 274 19.99 -4.77 22.94
CA LYS A 274 18.97 -5.29 23.86
C LYS A 274 17.54 -5.03 23.39
N GLY A 275 17.33 -4.08 22.47
CA GLY A 275 16.03 -3.78 21.86
C GLY A 275 15.38 -2.48 22.33
N VAL A 276 14.13 -2.26 21.91
CA VAL A 276 13.39 -0.99 22.04
C VAL A 276 13.30 -0.46 23.48
N GLN A 277 13.23 -1.35 24.48
CA GLN A 277 13.15 -0.96 25.90
C GLN A 277 14.38 -0.20 26.41
N PHE A 278 15.51 -0.30 25.70
CA PHE A 278 16.78 0.37 26.05
C PHE A 278 17.07 1.59 25.17
N LEU A 279 16.05 2.12 24.48
CA LEU A 279 16.15 3.37 23.72
C LEU A 279 16.37 4.54 24.68
N LYS A 280 17.45 5.29 24.47
CA LYS A 280 17.77 6.49 25.25
C LYS A 280 17.09 7.71 24.63
N PRO A 281 16.64 8.68 25.42
CA PRO A 281 16.18 9.96 24.88
C PRO A 281 17.27 10.63 24.05
N LEU A 282 16.93 11.06 22.85
CA LEU A 282 17.84 11.77 21.93
C LEU A 282 17.06 12.89 21.24
N THR A 283 17.60 14.11 21.29
CA THR A 283 16.98 15.28 20.68
C THR A 283 17.68 15.68 19.39
N LEU A 284 16.94 16.30 18.46
CA LEU A 284 17.52 16.83 17.21
C LEU A 284 18.60 17.88 17.50
N ARG A 285 18.42 18.70 18.55
CA ARG A 285 19.39 19.69 18.99
C ARG A 285 20.72 19.05 19.41
N GLU A 286 20.68 17.98 20.21
CA GLU A 286 21.89 17.27 20.66
C GLU A 286 22.68 16.71 19.47
N VAL A 287 22.00 16.10 18.49
CA VAL A 287 22.66 15.62 17.27
C VAL A 287 23.26 16.77 16.47
N ALA A 288 22.51 17.87 16.31
CA ALA A 288 22.92 19.04 15.56
C ALA A 288 24.19 19.71 16.12
N GLU A 289 24.29 19.81 17.45
CA GLU A 289 25.47 20.34 18.14
C GLU A 289 26.72 19.50 17.89
N VAL A 290 26.61 18.16 17.96
CA VAL A 290 27.75 17.24 17.78
C VAL A 290 28.25 17.23 16.34
N ILE A 291 27.34 17.27 15.36
CA ILE A 291 27.73 17.26 13.95
C ILE A 291 28.04 18.67 13.40
N ASN A 292 27.95 19.71 14.24
CA ASN A 292 28.13 21.12 13.90
C ASN A 292 27.24 21.57 12.73
N MET A 293 25.94 21.28 12.82
CA MET A 293 24.93 21.71 11.84
C MET A 293 23.72 22.34 12.52
N HIS A 294 22.87 23.02 11.75
CA HIS A 294 21.60 23.51 12.27
C HIS A 294 20.60 22.37 12.47
N GLU A 295 19.79 22.48 13.52
CA GLU A 295 18.71 21.54 13.83
C GLU A 295 17.76 21.32 12.64
N SER A 296 17.44 22.39 11.92
CA SER A 296 16.61 22.33 10.71
C SER A 296 17.24 21.49 9.59
N THR A 297 18.57 21.48 9.47
CA THR A 297 19.29 20.63 8.52
C THR A 297 19.18 19.16 8.91
N VAL A 298 19.36 18.84 10.19
CA VAL A 298 19.22 17.45 10.69
C VAL A 298 17.80 16.95 10.46
N SER A 299 16.79 17.73 10.88
CA SER A 299 15.38 17.40 10.70
C SER A 299 15.04 17.08 9.23
N ARG A 300 15.47 17.94 8.29
CA ARG A 300 15.26 17.74 6.85
C ARG A 300 15.99 16.51 6.30
N VAL A 301 17.20 16.21 6.78
CA VAL A 301 17.98 15.05 6.32
C VAL A 301 17.40 13.75 6.85
N THR A 302 16.77 13.75 8.03
CA THR A 302 16.17 12.56 8.65
C THR A 302 14.70 12.32 8.28
N ASN A 303 14.01 13.32 7.74
CA ASN A 303 12.60 13.20 7.40
C ASN A 303 12.39 12.26 6.21
N GLU A 304 11.40 11.37 6.32
CA GLU A 304 11.07 10.38 5.28
C GLU A 304 12.27 9.52 4.86
N LYS A 305 13.15 9.25 5.83
CA LYS A 305 14.30 8.37 5.66
C LYS A 305 14.21 7.17 6.56
N PHE A 306 14.65 6.03 6.03
CA PHE A 306 14.58 4.76 6.71
C PHE A 306 15.95 4.14 6.83
N VAL A 307 16.16 3.42 7.93
CA VAL A 307 17.38 2.67 8.20
C VAL A 307 17.03 1.21 8.46
N GLN A 308 17.72 0.33 7.77
CA GLN A 308 17.70 -1.10 8.07
C GLN A 308 18.65 -1.36 9.23
N THR A 309 18.12 -2.01 10.25
CA THR A 309 18.86 -2.45 11.43
C THR A 309 18.79 -3.98 11.52
N PRO A 310 19.61 -4.64 12.36
CA PRO A 310 19.50 -6.08 12.60
C PRO A 310 18.14 -6.53 13.14
N ARG A 311 17.28 -5.59 13.56
CA ARG A 311 15.95 -5.83 14.12
C ARG A 311 14.81 -5.41 13.18
N GLY A 312 15.11 -4.99 11.95
CA GLY A 312 14.13 -4.53 10.96
C GLY A 312 14.39 -3.11 10.46
N VAL A 313 13.49 -2.64 9.58
CA VAL A 313 13.54 -1.30 8.99
C VAL A 313 12.78 -0.31 9.89
N LEU A 314 13.43 0.80 10.23
CA LEU A 314 12.86 1.84 11.10
C LEU A 314 13.01 3.22 10.46
N PRO A 315 12.03 4.13 10.62
CA PRO A 315 12.20 5.52 10.21
C PRO A 315 13.24 6.19 11.10
N LEU A 316 14.12 7.02 10.54
CA LEU A 316 15.15 7.73 11.31
C LEU A 316 14.55 8.59 12.44
N LYS A 317 13.35 9.14 12.22
CA LYS A 317 12.59 9.88 13.22
C LYS A 317 12.30 9.09 14.50
N PHE A 318 12.23 7.76 14.43
CA PHE A 318 11.98 6.89 15.59
C PHE A 318 13.00 7.08 16.71
N PHE A 319 14.26 7.39 16.37
CA PHE A 319 15.32 7.59 17.35
C PHE A 319 15.25 8.93 18.06
N PHE A 320 14.40 9.87 17.60
CA PHE A 320 14.24 11.19 18.17
C PHE A 320 12.97 11.26 18.99
N SER A 321 13.03 10.76 20.22
CA SER A 321 11.94 10.95 21.18
C SER A 321 12.00 12.37 21.74
N SER A 322 10.92 13.14 21.59
CA SER A 322 10.67 14.34 22.40
C SER A 322 10.65 13.92 23.86
N GLY A 323 11.68 14.30 24.62
CA GLY A 323 11.71 14.03 26.06
C GLY A 323 10.49 14.65 26.74
N LEU A 324 9.75 13.81 27.47
CA LEU A 324 8.84 14.05 28.61
C LEU A 324 8.09 12.70 28.78
N SER A 325 8.36 11.87 29.79
CA SER A 325 8.20 12.19 31.21
C SER A 325 9.39 11.68 32.02
N THR A 326 10.01 12.57 32.79
CA THR A 326 10.78 12.19 33.96
C THR A 326 9.86 11.47 34.95
N THR A 327 10.10 10.19 35.18
CA THR A 327 9.52 9.40 36.28
C THR A 327 10.15 9.79 37.62
N ALA A 328 10.21 11.09 37.90
CA ALA A 328 10.58 11.66 39.19
C ALA A 328 9.43 12.58 39.58
N GLY A 329 8.41 11.98 40.20
CA GLY A 329 7.56 12.74 41.09
C GLY A 329 8.32 12.94 42.38
N GLU A 330 8.63 14.19 42.69
CA GLU A 330 8.84 14.71 44.03
C GLU A 330 8.69 16.24 43.97
N ASP A 331 7.71 16.70 44.76
CA ASP A 331 7.18 18.06 45.04
C ASP A 331 6.38 18.82 43.97
#